data_AF-A0A1I6KIY6-F1
#
_entry.id   AF-A0A1I6KIY6-F1
#
_cell.length_a   1.000
_cell.length_b   1.000
_cell.length_c   1.000
_cell.angle_alpha   90.00
_cell.angle_beta   90.00
_cell.angle_gamma   90.00
#
_symmetry.space_group_name_H-M   'P 1'
#
loop_
_entity.id
_entity.type
_entity.pdbx_description
1 polymer ?
#
loop_
_entity_poly.entity_id
_entity_poly.type
_entity_poly.pdbx_seq_one_letter_code
_entity_poly.pdbx_strand_id
1 'polypeptide(L)'
;MTQDKKSGAPAESGKTFRVRQCRAAEVTGEVTAGLSIVLIGPAALRGTETAAIRLGKRLDERFSASFAERCRNAFRDHAVQAEEKALRKAGVKAFCRPGDGGLYAALWDLSNAGGRGFDIDLRKIPLLQETVEVCEIWDLNPYRLDSTGCILAAASCGESLAAEYRAMGKKAEVIGWFDRTKAGKIRSGETTTYLDFPAPDEIHKTEQK
;
A
#
# COMPACT_ATOMS: atom_id res chain seq x y z
N MET A 1 -42.67 -17.91 -42.86
CA MET A 1 -42.52 -16.50 -43.26
C MET A 1 -43.49 -15.72 -42.38
N THR A 2 -43.13 -14.87 -41.43
CA THR A 2 -41.97 -13.97 -41.36
C THR A 2 -41.70 -13.61 -39.89
N GLN A 3 -40.44 -13.30 -39.63
CA GLN A 3 -39.75 -12.96 -38.38
C GLN A 3 -40.24 -11.73 -37.58
N ASP A 4 -39.93 -11.79 -36.28
CA ASP A 4 -39.30 -10.78 -35.39
C ASP A 4 -39.81 -9.32 -35.33
N LYS A 5 -40.05 -8.83 -34.10
CA LYS A 5 -38.99 -8.11 -33.35
C LYS A 5 -39.40 -7.72 -31.91
N LYS A 6 -38.50 -8.07 -30.99
CA LYS A 6 -38.35 -7.56 -29.62
C LYS A 6 -38.16 -6.04 -29.60
N SER A 7 -38.67 -5.38 -28.56
CA SER A 7 -37.98 -4.24 -27.95
C SER A 7 -38.26 -4.20 -26.45
N GLY A 8 -37.56 -5.06 -25.70
CA GLY A 8 -37.37 -4.86 -24.27
C GLY A 8 -36.40 -3.70 -24.08
N ALA A 9 -36.83 -2.70 -23.32
CA ALA A 9 -35.99 -1.57 -22.91
C ALA A 9 -34.72 -2.07 -22.22
N PRO A 10 -33.56 -1.42 -22.43
CA PRO A 10 -32.35 -1.78 -21.71
C PRO A 10 -32.54 -1.45 -20.23
N ALA A 11 -32.35 -2.45 -19.37
CA ALA A 11 -32.20 -2.24 -17.95
C ALA A 11 -30.98 -1.34 -17.74
N GLU A 12 -31.22 -0.11 -17.31
CA GLU A 12 -30.17 0.80 -16.86
C GLU A 12 -29.42 0.10 -15.72
N SER A 13 -28.18 -0.29 -15.98
CA SER A 13 -27.26 -0.77 -14.97
C SER A 13 -27.03 0.38 -13.99
N GLY A 14 -27.77 0.40 -12.88
CA GLY A 14 -27.59 1.36 -11.81
C GLY A 14 -26.11 1.35 -11.40
N LYS A 15 -25.42 2.46 -11.63
CA LYS A 15 -24.04 2.63 -11.16
C LYS A 15 -24.08 2.52 -9.64
N THR A 16 -23.58 1.41 -9.09
CA THR A 16 -23.36 1.29 -7.65
C THR A 16 -22.29 2.31 -7.27
N PHE A 17 -22.70 3.38 -6.60
CA PHE A 17 -21.78 4.35 -6.04
C PHE A 17 -21.08 3.71 -4.83
N ARG A 18 -19.81 3.32 -4.97
CA ARG A 18 -19.00 2.85 -3.84
C ARG A 18 -18.55 4.08 -3.05
N VAL A 19 -18.90 4.10 -1.77
CA VAL A 19 -18.44 5.14 -0.83
C VAL A 19 -17.09 4.69 -0.27
N ARG A 20 -16.11 5.58 -0.27
CA ARG A 20 -14.80 5.33 0.33
C ARG A 20 -14.94 5.20 1.85
N GLN A 21 -14.39 4.14 2.41
CA GLN A 21 -14.48 3.83 3.85
C GLN A 21 -13.16 4.01 4.61
N CYS A 22 -12.10 4.45 3.93
CA CYS A 22 -10.82 4.79 4.52
C CYS A 22 -10.41 6.23 4.13
N ARG A 23 -9.51 6.83 4.90
CA ARG A 23 -9.03 8.20 4.62
C ARG A 23 -8.18 8.24 3.35
N ALA A 24 -8.31 9.33 2.58
CA ALA A 24 -7.42 9.62 1.46
C ALA A 24 -6.04 10.06 1.93
N ALA A 25 -4.99 9.47 1.35
CA ALA A 25 -3.65 9.99 1.49
C ALA A 25 -3.53 11.31 0.73
N GLU A 26 -2.85 12.28 1.34
CA GLU A 26 -2.50 13.52 0.67
C GLU A 26 -1.38 13.24 -0.35
N VAL A 27 -1.65 13.55 -1.62
CA VAL A 27 -0.70 13.40 -2.71
C VAL A 27 -0.08 14.76 -3.01
N THR A 28 1.25 14.80 -3.04
CA THR A 28 2.02 15.97 -3.42
C THR A 28 2.72 15.71 -4.75
N GLY A 29 2.58 16.62 -5.72
CA GLY A 29 3.25 16.55 -7.02
C GLY A 29 2.42 15.90 -8.13
N GLU A 30 3.06 15.56 -9.25
CA GLU A 30 2.40 15.03 -10.44
C GLU A 30 2.96 13.66 -10.83
N VAL A 31 2.05 12.74 -11.16
CA VAL A 31 2.37 11.38 -11.61
C VAL A 31 2.20 11.28 -13.13
N THR A 32 3.26 10.89 -13.81
CA THR A 32 3.28 10.64 -15.26
C THR A 32 3.72 9.21 -15.57
N ALA A 33 3.38 8.73 -16.77
CA ALA A 33 3.75 7.39 -17.20
C ALA A 33 5.28 7.25 -17.33
N GLY A 34 5.82 6.09 -16.95
CA GLY A 34 7.25 5.78 -16.99
C GLY A 34 8.00 6.15 -15.71
N LEU A 35 7.39 6.86 -14.75
CA LEU A 35 7.98 7.04 -13.43
C LEU A 35 8.04 5.72 -12.66
N SER A 36 9.16 5.47 -11.97
CA SER A 36 9.29 4.39 -11.01
C SER A 36 8.40 4.63 -9.79
N ILE A 37 7.82 3.56 -9.26
CA ILE A 37 7.14 3.54 -7.97
C ILE A 37 8.14 2.97 -6.96
N VAL A 38 8.51 3.80 -5.99
CA VAL A 38 9.47 3.45 -4.94
C VAL A 38 8.74 3.46 -3.60
N LEU A 39 8.83 2.35 -2.87
CA LEU A 39 8.41 2.32 -1.48
C LEU A 39 9.63 2.50 -0.58
N ILE A 40 9.61 3.54 0.24
CA ILE A 40 10.68 3.87 1.20
C ILE A 40 10.16 3.58 2.60
N GLY A 41 10.76 2.59 3.26
CA GLY A 41 10.30 2.00 4.51
C GLY A 41 9.44 0.75 4.30
N PRO A 42 9.35 -0.16 5.28
CA PRO A 42 8.43 -1.29 5.24
C PRO A 42 6.96 -0.83 5.22
N ALA A 43 6.09 -1.58 4.55
CA ALA A 43 4.64 -1.37 4.67
C ALA A 43 4.10 -1.84 6.04
N ALA A 44 2.92 -1.37 6.41
CA ALA A 44 2.15 -1.81 7.58
C ALA A 44 2.79 -1.58 8.96
N LEU A 45 3.73 -0.65 9.11
CA LEU A 45 4.45 -0.44 10.37
C LEU A 45 3.52 -0.14 11.55
N ARG A 46 2.69 0.92 11.43
CA ARG A 46 1.75 1.31 12.50
C ARG A 46 0.67 0.24 12.73
N GLY A 47 0.22 -0.37 11.64
CA GLY A 47 -0.70 -1.50 11.69
C GLY A 47 -0.15 -2.68 12.49
N THR A 48 1.13 -3.01 12.29
CA THR A 48 1.83 -4.09 13.00
C THR A 48 1.88 -3.81 14.50
N GLU A 49 2.28 -2.60 14.91
CA GLU A 49 2.27 -2.22 16.34
C GLU A 49 0.88 -2.35 16.94
N THR A 50 -0.14 -1.83 16.24
CA THR A 50 -1.53 -1.85 16.72
C THR A 50 -2.04 -3.28 16.88
N ALA A 51 -1.82 -4.12 15.87
CA ALA A 51 -2.22 -5.52 15.90
C ALA A 51 -1.44 -6.32 16.98
N ALA A 52 -0.16 -6.04 17.18
CA ALA A 52 0.67 -6.65 18.21
C ALA A 52 0.21 -6.26 19.63
N ILE A 53 -0.13 -4.99 19.86
CA ILE A 53 -0.69 -4.51 21.13
C ILE A 53 -2.03 -5.20 21.40
N ARG A 54 -2.91 -5.32 20.38
CA ARG A 54 -4.21 -5.99 20.51
C ARG A 54 -4.08 -7.51 20.79
N LEU A 55 -3.02 -8.16 20.33
CA LEU A 55 -2.77 -9.58 20.69
C LEU A 55 -2.45 -9.76 22.17
N GLY A 56 -1.83 -8.78 22.82
CA GLY A 56 -1.46 -8.85 24.22
C GLY A 56 -0.71 -10.14 24.56
N LYS A 57 -1.23 -10.90 25.53
CA LYS A 57 -0.63 -12.15 26.02
C LYS A 57 -0.46 -13.22 24.92
N ARG A 58 -1.36 -13.27 23.94
CA ARG A 58 -1.28 -14.26 22.84
C ARG A 58 0.02 -14.11 22.04
N LEU A 59 0.56 -12.89 21.96
CA LEU A 59 1.84 -12.63 21.32
C LEU A 59 3.00 -13.13 22.19
N ASP A 60 2.94 -12.86 23.49
CA ASP A 60 3.99 -13.23 24.45
C ASP A 60 4.06 -14.76 24.69
N GLU A 61 2.94 -15.46 24.53
CA GLU A 61 2.89 -16.93 24.62
C GLU A 61 3.45 -17.62 23.37
N ARG A 62 3.36 -16.98 22.20
CA ARG A 62 3.80 -17.55 20.92
C ARG A 62 5.24 -17.21 20.55
N PHE A 63 5.78 -16.10 21.03
CA PHE A 63 7.12 -15.61 20.66
C PHE A 63 7.96 -15.19 21.86
N SER A 64 9.27 -15.05 21.64
CA SER A 64 10.18 -14.52 22.66
C SER A 64 9.82 -13.09 23.04
N ALA A 65 10.15 -12.70 24.27
CA ALA A 65 9.96 -11.32 24.74
C ALA A 65 10.62 -10.29 23.81
N SER A 66 11.82 -10.59 23.30
CA SER A 66 12.53 -9.73 22.34
C SER A 66 11.79 -9.57 21.02
N PHE A 67 11.17 -10.63 20.48
CA PHE A 67 10.41 -10.55 19.24
C PHE A 67 9.10 -9.77 19.45
N ALA A 68 8.37 -10.08 20.53
CA ALA A 68 7.14 -9.38 20.88
C ALA A 68 7.38 -7.88 21.09
N GLU A 69 8.52 -7.49 21.67
CA GLU A 69 8.93 -6.10 21.79
C GLU A 69 9.18 -5.45 20.42
N ARG A 70 9.85 -6.11 19.48
CA ARG A 70 10.02 -5.58 18.11
C ARG A 70 8.69 -5.38 17.39
N CYS A 71 7.74 -6.29 17.56
CA CYS A 71 6.39 -6.11 16.98
C CYS A 71 5.70 -4.85 17.51
N ARG A 72 5.79 -4.60 18.82
CA ARG A 72 5.17 -3.43 19.48
C ARG A 72 5.86 -2.11 19.16
N ASN A 73 7.11 -2.18 18.68
CA ASN A 73 7.94 -1.01 18.39
C ASN A 73 8.29 -0.86 16.90
N ALA A 74 7.62 -1.63 16.03
CA ALA A 74 7.92 -1.71 14.60
C ALA A 74 7.97 -0.33 13.92
N PHE A 75 7.04 0.57 14.24
CA PHE A 75 7.07 1.92 13.70
C PHE A 75 8.20 2.74 14.31
N ARG A 76 8.34 2.72 15.64
CA ARG A 76 9.39 3.51 16.31
C ARG A 76 10.77 3.17 15.75
N ASP A 77 11.01 1.89 15.48
CA ASP A 77 12.33 1.38 15.10
C ASP A 77 12.58 1.50 13.58
N HIS A 78 11.53 1.47 12.75
CA HIS A 78 11.67 1.42 11.28
C HIS A 78 11.05 2.56 10.49
N ALA A 79 10.29 3.47 11.12
CA ALA A 79 9.65 4.55 10.39
C ALA A 79 10.66 5.43 9.65
N VAL A 80 10.23 5.89 8.48
CA VAL A 80 10.97 6.83 7.64
C VAL A 80 10.23 8.16 7.66
N GLN A 81 10.97 9.21 7.97
CA GLN A 81 10.53 10.59 7.84
C GLN A 81 11.43 11.28 6.83
N ALA A 82 10.81 12.02 5.92
CA ALA A 82 11.52 12.86 4.97
C ALA A 82 10.70 14.12 4.73
N GLU A 83 11.38 15.25 4.76
CA GLU A 83 10.80 16.52 4.35
C GLU A 83 10.58 16.54 2.83
N GLU A 84 9.54 17.24 2.39
CA GLU A 84 9.23 17.39 0.97
C GLU A 84 10.43 17.94 0.18
N LYS A 85 11.13 18.93 0.73
CA LYS A 85 12.31 19.53 0.10
C LYS A 85 13.41 18.50 -0.17
N ALA A 86 13.64 17.58 0.76
CA ALA A 86 14.61 16.51 0.61
C ALA A 86 14.19 15.53 -0.49
N LEU A 87 12.92 15.10 -0.49
CA LEU A 87 12.37 14.22 -1.53
C LEU A 87 12.48 14.84 -2.93
N ARG A 88 12.13 16.13 -3.07
CA ARG A 88 12.26 16.86 -4.34
C ARG A 88 13.71 16.94 -4.82
N LYS A 89 14.65 17.22 -3.91
CA LYS A 89 16.09 17.24 -4.22
C LYS A 89 16.59 15.86 -4.68
N ALA A 90 16.05 14.79 -4.10
CA ALA A 90 16.34 13.41 -4.49
C ALA A 90 15.62 12.96 -5.79
N GLY A 91 14.95 13.88 -6.50
CA GLY A 91 14.34 13.60 -7.81
C GLY A 91 12.93 12.99 -7.76
N VAL A 92 12.27 12.99 -6.60
CA VAL A 92 10.87 12.60 -6.47
C VAL A 92 9.97 13.62 -7.18
N LYS A 93 9.06 13.13 -8.03
CA LYS A 93 8.10 13.93 -8.81
C LYS A 93 6.73 14.02 -8.15
N ALA A 94 6.32 12.94 -7.52
CA ALA A 94 5.15 12.90 -6.66
C ALA A 94 5.35 11.93 -5.49
N PHE A 95 4.65 12.12 -4.39
CA PHE A 95 4.64 11.14 -3.30
C PHE A 95 3.37 11.28 -2.46
N CYS A 96 3.07 10.24 -1.69
CA CYS A 96 2.12 10.29 -0.59
C CYS A 96 2.66 9.49 0.60
N ARG A 97 2.06 9.68 1.76
CA ARG A 97 2.34 8.87 2.96
C ARG A 97 1.19 7.88 3.16
N PRO A 98 1.42 6.58 2.97
CA PRO A 98 0.41 5.57 3.26
C PRO A 98 -0.04 5.66 4.72
N GLY A 99 -1.32 5.40 4.97
CA GLY A 99 -1.93 5.41 6.29
C GLY A 99 -3.04 4.37 6.36
N ASP A 100 -4.21 4.79 6.84
CA ASP A 100 -5.45 4.00 6.87
C ASP A 100 -5.80 3.36 5.51
N GLY A 101 -6.13 2.07 5.51
CA GLY A 101 -6.33 1.28 4.28
C GLY A 101 -5.02 0.86 3.58
N GLY A 102 -3.88 1.19 4.18
CA GLY A 102 -2.56 0.67 3.87
C GLY A 102 -1.97 1.10 2.52
N LEU A 103 -1.02 0.30 2.05
CA LEU A 103 -0.31 0.54 0.79
C LEU A 103 -1.25 0.54 -0.42
N TYR A 104 -2.29 -0.30 -0.43
CA TYR A 104 -3.25 -0.37 -1.52
C TYR A 104 -4.09 0.90 -1.66
N ALA A 105 -4.56 1.48 -0.55
CA ALA A 105 -5.24 2.77 -0.59
C ALA A 105 -4.31 3.89 -1.07
N ALA A 106 -3.05 3.89 -0.63
CA ALA A 106 -2.06 4.87 -1.07
C ALA A 106 -1.70 4.76 -2.55
N LEU A 107 -1.56 3.53 -3.08
CA LEU A 107 -1.37 3.28 -4.51
C LEU A 107 -2.55 3.80 -5.32
N TRP A 108 -3.78 3.58 -4.83
CA TRP A 108 -4.98 4.13 -5.45
C TRP A 108 -4.93 5.65 -5.52
N ASP A 109 -4.62 6.31 -4.41
CA ASP A 109 -4.62 7.77 -4.32
C ASP A 109 -3.56 8.39 -5.23
N LEU A 110 -2.34 7.86 -5.19
CA LEU A 110 -1.24 8.32 -6.03
C LEU A 110 -1.53 8.08 -7.53
N SER A 111 -2.11 6.92 -7.87
CA SER A 111 -2.56 6.56 -9.22
C SER A 111 -3.65 7.49 -9.73
N ASN A 112 -4.67 7.74 -8.91
CA ASN A 112 -5.84 8.54 -9.26
C ASN A 112 -5.49 10.02 -9.42
N ALA A 113 -4.55 10.54 -8.60
CA ALA A 113 -4.04 11.90 -8.73
C ALA A 113 -3.37 12.15 -10.10
N GLY A 114 -2.68 11.14 -10.66
CA GLY A 114 -2.10 11.23 -12.01
C GLY A 114 -3.03 10.83 -13.14
N GLY A 115 -4.19 10.23 -12.84
CA GLY A 115 -5.03 9.55 -13.82
C GLY A 115 -4.29 8.41 -14.55
N ARG A 116 -3.32 7.76 -13.89
CA ARG A 116 -2.46 6.71 -14.44
C ARG A 116 -2.61 5.42 -13.66
N GLY A 117 -2.67 4.31 -14.37
CA GLY A 117 -2.48 2.98 -13.82
C GLY A 117 -1.02 2.70 -13.50
N PHE A 118 -0.74 1.48 -13.04
CA PHE A 118 0.59 1.06 -12.66
C PHE A 118 0.76 -0.44 -12.82
N ASP A 119 2.00 -0.88 -12.73
CA ASP A 119 2.36 -2.28 -12.71
C ASP A 119 3.41 -2.49 -11.62
N ILE A 120 3.03 -3.20 -10.54
CA ILE A 120 3.91 -3.49 -9.41
C ILE A 120 4.12 -4.98 -9.22
N ASP A 121 5.27 -5.36 -8.66
CA ASP A 121 5.56 -6.71 -8.17
C ASP A 121 5.42 -6.74 -6.65
N LEU A 122 4.41 -7.45 -6.18
CA LEU A 122 4.07 -7.61 -4.77
C LEU A 122 5.24 -8.16 -3.95
N ARG A 123 6.07 -9.02 -4.56
CA ARG A 123 7.23 -9.66 -3.89
C ARG A 123 8.34 -8.67 -3.58
N LYS A 124 8.33 -7.49 -4.22
CA LYS A 124 9.28 -6.41 -3.96
C LYS A 124 8.85 -5.50 -2.82
N ILE A 125 7.61 -5.60 -2.32
CA ILE A 125 7.16 -4.72 -1.26
C ILE A 125 7.87 -5.11 0.04
N PRO A 126 8.69 -4.22 0.64
CA PRO A 126 9.34 -4.51 1.91
C PRO A 126 8.31 -4.68 3.02
N LEU A 127 8.36 -5.84 3.67
CA LEU A 127 7.67 -6.13 4.93
C LEU A 127 8.69 -6.44 6.03
N LEU A 128 8.28 -6.30 7.29
CA LEU A 128 9.01 -6.82 8.44
C LEU A 128 8.56 -8.26 8.72
N GLN A 129 9.43 -9.06 9.34
CA GLN A 129 9.03 -10.39 9.80
C GLN A 129 7.89 -10.26 10.82
N GLU A 130 8.01 -9.28 11.71
CA GLU A 130 7.02 -8.90 12.71
C GLU A 130 5.64 -8.65 12.07
N THR A 131 5.61 -7.95 10.93
CA THR A 131 4.38 -7.71 10.17
C THR A 131 3.77 -9.01 9.65
N VAL A 132 4.60 -9.88 9.06
CA VAL A 132 4.14 -11.17 8.52
C VAL A 132 3.52 -12.03 9.62
N GLU A 133 4.24 -12.21 10.74
CA GLU A 133 3.81 -13.05 11.86
C GLU A 133 2.52 -12.53 12.52
N VAL A 134 2.43 -11.22 12.77
CA VAL A 134 1.25 -10.62 13.41
C VAL A 134 0.03 -10.68 12.47
N CYS A 135 0.24 -10.46 11.17
CA CYS A 135 -0.83 -10.59 10.18
C CYS A 135 -1.32 -12.03 10.07
N GLU A 136 -0.42 -13.02 10.14
CA GLU A 136 -0.80 -14.44 10.09
C GLU A 136 -1.69 -14.83 11.28
N ILE A 137 -1.37 -14.39 12.49
CA ILE A 137 -2.17 -14.73 13.70
C ILE A 137 -3.61 -14.20 13.59
N TRP A 138 -3.77 -13.02 13.02
CA TRP A 138 -5.07 -12.37 12.88
C TRP A 138 -5.80 -12.69 11.58
N ASP A 139 -5.11 -13.29 10.60
CA ASP A 139 -5.55 -13.42 9.21
C ASP A 139 -5.82 -12.05 8.55
N LEU A 140 -4.84 -11.14 8.66
CA LEU A 140 -4.89 -9.80 8.07
C LEU A 140 -4.11 -9.74 6.77
N ASN A 141 -4.58 -8.89 5.86
CA ASN A 141 -3.80 -8.55 4.68
C ASN A 141 -2.81 -7.40 5.01
N PRO A 142 -1.48 -7.64 4.99
CA PRO A 142 -0.50 -6.61 5.35
C PRO A 142 -0.57 -5.39 4.41
N TYR A 143 -0.98 -5.54 3.16
CA TYR A 143 -1.00 -4.44 2.19
C TYR A 143 -2.19 -3.48 2.35
N ARG A 144 -3.15 -3.84 3.20
CA ARG A 144 -4.30 -3.01 3.58
C ARG A 144 -4.27 -2.56 5.05
N LEU A 145 -3.24 -2.95 5.77
CA LEU A 145 -3.04 -2.55 7.16
C LEU A 145 -2.33 -1.19 7.22
N ASP A 146 -2.64 -0.39 8.25
CA ASP A 146 -2.12 0.97 8.42
C ASP A 146 -0.61 1.03 8.17
N SER A 147 -0.26 1.68 7.06
CA SER A 147 1.11 1.78 6.56
C SER A 147 1.78 3.11 6.91
N THR A 148 1.26 3.82 7.91
CA THR A 148 1.94 5.02 8.44
C THR A 148 3.36 4.65 8.85
N GLY A 149 4.33 5.45 8.41
CA GLY A 149 5.76 5.24 8.67
C GLY A 149 6.59 4.87 7.44
N CYS A 150 5.96 4.68 6.28
CA CYS A 150 6.64 4.61 4.99
C CYS A 150 6.22 5.75 4.05
N ILE A 151 6.92 5.87 2.92
CA ILE A 151 6.66 6.87 1.89
C ILE A 151 6.55 6.15 0.55
N LEU A 152 5.46 6.42 -0.19
CA LEU A 152 5.27 5.93 -1.54
C LEU A 152 5.60 7.06 -2.52
N ALA A 153 6.64 6.89 -3.32
CA ALA A 153 7.20 7.92 -4.18
C ALA A 153 7.17 7.53 -5.66
N ALA A 154 6.91 8.52 -6.52
CA ALA A 154 7.06 8.47 -7.96
C ALA A 154 8.35 9.21 -8.35
N ALA A 155 9.30 8.52 -8.99
CA ALA A 155 10.61 9.09 -9.29
C ALA A 155 11.08 8.75 -10.71
N SER A 156 11.86 9.64 -11.33
CA SER A 156 12.44 9.38 -12.66
C SER A 156 13.59 8.37 -12.61
N CYS A 157 14.36 8.37 -11.52
CA CYS A 157 15.47 7.43 -11.29
C CYS A 157 15.21 6.64 -9.99
N GLY A 158 14.21 5.76 -10.00
CA GLY A 158 13.76 5.06 -8.80
C GLY A 158 14.85 4.25 -8.09
N GLU A 159 15.74 3.60 -8.85
CA GLU A 159 16.80 2.78 -8.23
C GLU A 159 17.84 3.64 -7.52
N SER A 160 18.20 4.82 -8.07
CA SER A 160 19.10 5.76 -7.40
C SER A 160 18.50 6.26 -6.08
N LEU A 161 17.20 6.58 -6.08
CA LEU A 161 16.47 6.97 -4.87
C LEU A 161 16.46 5.83 -3.84
N ALA A 162 16.13 4.61 -4.27
CA ALA A 162 16.13 3.45 -3.37
C ALA A 162 17.51 3.18 -2.79
N ALA A 163 18.57 3.23 -3.61
CA ALA A 163 19.95 3.05 -3.19
C ALA A 163 20.40 4.10 -2.16
N GLU A 164 20.01 5.37 -2.33
CA GLU A 164 20.28 6.44 -1.37
C GLU A 164 19.70 6.12 0.01
N TYR A 165 18.43 5.71 0.07
CA TYR A 165 17.80 5.33 1.35
C TYR A 165 18.37 4.04 1.94
N ARG A 166 18.74 3.05 1.11
CA ARG A 166 19.44 1.85 1.57
C ARG A 166 20.81 2.17 2.17
N ALA A 167 21.54 3.12 1.59
CA ALA A 167 22.82 3.59 2.14
C ALA A 167 22.66 4.29 3.51
N MET A 168 21.47 4.86 3.79
CA MET A 168 21.11 5.40 5.11
C MET A 168 20.57 4.33 6.08
N GLY A 169 20.66 3.04 5.73
CA GLY A 169 20.18 1.93 6.55
C GLY A 169 18.66 1.76 6.55
N LYS A 170 17.94 2.39 5.62
CA LYS A 170 16.48 2.24 5.48
C LYS A 170 16.15 1.19 4.42
N LYS A 171 15.07 0.42 4.62
CA LYS A 171 14.53 -0.41 3.54
C LYS A 171 13.94 0.52 2.47
N ALA A 172 14.28 0.31 1.21
CA ALA A 172 13.65 1.01 0.09
C ALA A 172 13.73 0.12 -1.15
N GLU A 173 12.68 0.10 -1.96
CA GLU A 173 12.61 -0.78 -3.14
C GLU A 173 11.83 -0.12 -4.28
N VAL A 174 12.30 -0.29 -5.52
CA VAL A 174 11.48 -0.01 -6.71
C VAL A 174 10.48 -1.15 -6.88
N ILE A 175 9.24 -0.92 -6.49
CA ILE A 175 8.19 -1.93 -6.50
C ILE A 175 7.48 -2.04 -7.87
N GLY A 176 7.63 -1.04 -8.74
CA GLY A 176 7.00 -1.04 -10.06
C GLY A 176 7.11 0.29 -10.79
N TRP A 177 6.19 0.51 -11.72
CA TRP A 177 6.21 1.68 -12.62
C TRP A 177 4.80 2.15 -12.95
N PHE A 178 4.64 3.45 -13.19
CA PHE A 178 3.39 4.01 -13.71
C PHE A 178 3.23 3.71 -15.20
N ASP A 179 2.03 3.26 -15.57
CA ASP A 179 1.67 2.88 -16.94
C ASP A 179 0.91 4.03 -17.64
N ARG A 180 0.87 3.98 -18.97
CA ARG A 180 -0.01 4.81 -19.80
C ARG A 180 -1.48 4.42 -19.67
N THR A 181 -1.76 3.16 -19.31
CA THR A 181 -3.11 2.67 -19.07
C THR A 181 -3.68 3.20 -17.75
N LYS A 182 -4.95 2.91 -17.44
CA LYS A 182 -5.57 3.23 -16.13
C LYS A 182 -5.64 2.03 -15.18
N ALA A 183 -5.11 0.87 -15.59
CA ALA A 183 -5.19 -0.35 -14.79
C ALA A 183 -4.09 -0.36 -13.72
N GLY A 184 -4.45 -0.57 -12.45
CA GLY A 184 -3.48 -0.82 -11.37
C GLY A 184 -3.18 -2.32 -11.26
N LYS A 185 -2.20 -2.82 -12.00
CA LYS A 185 -1.80 -4.24 -11.99
C LYS A 185 -0.92 -4.54 -10.79
N ILE A 186 -1.21 -5.64 -10.12
CA ILE A 186 -0.42 -6.18 -9.01
C ILE A 186 0.00 -7.61 -9.40
N ARG A 187 1.30 -7.82 -9.57
CA ARG A 187 1.88 -9.13 -9.90
C ARG A 187 2.37 -9.82 -8.64
N SER A 188 2.14 -11.12 -8.54
CA SER A 188 2.71 -11.99 -7.52
C SER A 188 3.13 -13.30 -8.18
N GLY A 189 4.40 -13.39 -8.58
CA GLY A 189 4.88 -14.50 -9.41
C GLY A 189 4.14 -14.54 -10.75
N GLU A 190 3.46 -15.66 -11.03
CA GLU A 190 2.68 -15.87 -12.26
C GLU A 190 1.27 -15.27 -12.17
N THR A 191 0.81 -14.91 -10.97
CA THR A 191 -0.54 -14.37 -10.77
C THR A 191 -0.54 -12.86 -10.98
N THR A 192 -1.52 -12.37 -11.74
CA THR A 192 -1.81 -10.94 -11.85
C THR A 192 -3.21 -10.65 -11.33
N THR A 193 -3.31 -9.71 -10.40
CA THR A 193 -4.57 -9.14 -9.93
C THR A 193 -4.61 -7.64 -10.24
N TYR A 194 -5.76 -7.02 -9.99
CA TYR A 194 -5.95 -5.59 -10.19
C TYR A 194 -6.34 -4.94 -8.87
N LEU A 195 -5.82 -3.74 -8.65
CA LEU A 195 -6.20 -2.93 -7.50
C LEU A 195 -7.69 -2.60 -7.59
N ASP A 196 -8.45 -3.00 -6.57
CA ASP A 196 -9.85 -2.63 -6.41
C ASP A 196 -9.97 -1.29 -5.66
N PHE A 197 -11.19 -0.73 -5.62
CA PHE A 197 -11.51 0.46 -4.86
C PHE A 197 -11.05 0.35 -3.39
N PRO A 198 -10.50 1.43 -2.77
CA PRO A 198 -9.96 1.37 -1.42
C PRO A 198 -10.96 0.81 -0.40
N ALA A 199 -10.51 -0.21 0.33
CA ALA A 199 -11.25 -0.86 1.40
C ALA A 199 -10.87 -0.26 2.77
N PRO A 200 -11.67 -0.50 3.83
CA PRO A 200 -11.29 -0.19 5.20
C PRO A 200 -9.98 -0.86 5.60
N ASP A 201 -9.34 -0.31 6.63
CA ASP A 201 -8.16 -0.93 7.23
C ASP A 201 -8.47 -2.34 7.78
N GLU A 202 -7.53 -3.25 7.56
CA GLU A 202 -7.69 -4.64 8.01
C GLU A 202 -7.74 -4.75 9.54
N ILE A 203 -7.23 -3.75 10.28
CA ILE A 203 -7.24 -3.76 11.75
C ILE A 203 -8.64 -3.88 12.34
N HIS A 204 -9.69 -3.43 11.64
CA HIS A 204 -11.08 -3.55 12.10
C HIS A 204 -11.55 -5.00 12.25
N LYS A 205 -10.94 -5.96 11.54
CA LYS A 205 -11.25 -7.39 11.72
C LYS A 205 -10.89 -7.91 13.11
N THR A 206 -9.96 -7.24 13.79
CA THR A 206 -9.53 -7.64 15.15
C THR A 206 -10.46 -7.09 16.23
N GLU A 207 -11.49 -6.30 15.89
CA GLU A 207 -12.44 -5.73 16.87
C GLU A 207 -13.59 -6.72 17.17
N GLN A 208 -13.69 -7.80 16.41
CA GLN A 208 -14.77 -8.79 16.46
C GLN A 208 -14.33 -10.13 17.08
N LYS A 209 -13.09 -10.21 17.59
CA LYS A 209 -12.44 -11.44 18.10
C LYS A 209 -11.67 -11.13 19.38
#